data_AF-A0AAN9VR80-F1
#
_entry.id   AF-A0AAN9VR80-F1
#
_cell.length_a   1.000
_cell.length_b   1.000
_cell.length_c   1.000
_cell.angle_alpha   90.00
_cell.angle_beta   90.00
_cell.angle_gamma   90.00
#
_symmetry.space_group_name_H-M   'P 1'
#
loop_
_entity.id
_entity.type
_entity.pdbx_description
1 polymer ?
#
loop_
_entity_poly.entity_id
_entity_poly.type
_entity_poly.pdbx_seq_one_letter_code
_entity_poly.pdbx_strand_id
1 'polypeptide(L)'
;MRNCGEEYDSKTRGRVNKRNMNPPCHNCKLKCTEKIDENYRKKIFAMFWAIGDLQRQREFIKDSTQADVPKYQRSTVNRKRERGSNQAYSITKDGEKIQVCKQFFKNTFDLSDRAIRTTFKKTDKRTGVLSLEMRGKHGKGRNLNEELVKSAMVHIEKIPRILSHYVDLRVLGSMVENLSPNFTETI
;
A
#
# COMPACT_ATOMS: atom_id res chain seq x y z
N MET A 1 -5.93 -5.58 -1.47
CA MET A 1 -7.07 -4.68 -1.24
C MET A 1 -6.69 -3.32 -0.64
N ARG A 2 -6.16 -3.23 0.59
CA ARG A 2 -5.89 -1.90 1.23
C ARG A 2 -5.06 -0.90 0.41
N ASN A 3 -4.02 -1.37 -0.27
CA ASN A 3 -3.10 -0.50 -1.00
C ASN A 3 -3.66 -0.07 -2.37
N CYS A 4 -4.71 -0.72 -2.87
CA CYS A 4 -5.35 -0.37 -4.15
C CYS A 4 -6.38 0.76 -4.01
N GLY A 5 -6.58 1.27 -2.80
CA GLY A 5 -7.57 2.33 -2.55
C GLY A 5 -9.01 1.85 -2.53
N GLU A 6 -9.26 0.54 -2.59
CA GLU A 6 -10.60 -0.04 -2.50
C GLU A 6 -11.17 0.04 -1.08
N GLU A 7 -12.50 -0.09 -0.98
CA GLU A 7 -13.18 -0.21 0.30
C GLU A 7 -12.71 -1.47 1.05
N TYR A 8 -12.55 -1.38 2.37
CA TYR A 8 -12.19 -2.53 3.20
C TYR A 8 -12.62 -2.36 4.66
N ASP A 9 -12.84 -3.49 5.35
CA ASP A 9 -13.11 -3.49 6.78
C ASP A 9 -11.82 -3.49 7.60
N SER A 10 -11.73 -2.54 8.54
CA SER A 10 -10.64 -2.43 9.50
C SER A 10 -11.09 -2.86 10.88
N LYS A 11 -10.33 -3.75 11.52
CA LYS A 11 -10.57 -4.19 12.91
C LYS A 11 -10.70 -3.03 13.92
N THR A 12 -10.05 -1.89 13.66
CA THR A 12 -9.99 -0.75 14.60
C THR A 12 -10.88 0.42 14.17
N ARG A 13 -11.21 0.54 12.89
CA ARG A 13 -11.89 1.72 12.33
C ARG A 13 -13.23 1.41 11.67
N GLY A 14 -13.67 0.16 11.68
CA GLY A 14 -14.84 -0.29 10.94
C GLY A 14 -14.62 -0.23 9.42
N ARG A 15 -15.70 0.00 8.67
CA ARG A 15 -15.70 0.14 7.21
C ARG A 15 -14.87 1.37 6.81
N VAL A 16 -13.87 1.16 5.96
CA VAL A 16 -13.06 2.22 5.35
C VAL A 16 -13.47 2.35 3.90
N ASN A 17 -14.11 3.46 3.55
CA ASN A 17 -14.57 3.75 2.19
C ASN A 17 -13.43 3.71 1.17
N LYS A 18 -13.79 3.43 -0.09
CA LYS A 18 -12.85 3.57 -1.20
C LYS A 18 -12.29 4.99 -1.28
N ARG A 19 -11.05 5.08 -1.73
CA ARG A 19 -10.38 6.34 -2.04
C ARG A 19 -11.14 7.05 -3.14
N ASN A 20 -11.35 8.34 -2.95
CA ASN A 20 -11.98 9.18 -3.95
C ASN A 20 -11.18 10.46 -4.15
N MET A 21 -11.03 10.87 -5.40
CA MET A 21 -10.36 12.11 -5.73
C MET A 21 -11.15 13.29 -5.17
N ASN A 22 -10.47 14.17 -4.44
CA ASN A 22 -11.08 15.35 -3.83
C ASN A 22 -11.10 16.53 -4.81
N PRO A 23 -11.95 17.56 -4.56
CA PRO A 23 -11.94 18.79 -5.34
C PRO A 23 -10.53 19.39 -5.46
N PRO A 24 -10.22 20.13 -6.55
CA PRO A 24 -8.92 20.76 -6.70
C PRO A 24 -8.66 21.81 -5.60
N CYS A 25 -7.46 22.36 -5.58
CA CYS A 25 -7.15 23.44 -4.65
C CYS A 25 -7.96 24.71 -4.97
N HIS A 26 -8.39 25.42 -3.93
CA HIS A 26 -9.05 26.72 -4.03
C HIS A 26 -8.04 27.87 -3.90
N ASN A 27 -8.28 29.00 -4.56
CA ASN A 27 -7.42 30.20 -4.55
C ASN A 27 -5.92 29.90 -4.76
N CYS A 28 -5.62 29.15 -5.82
CA CYS A 28 -4.29 28.62 -6.05
C CYS A 28 -3.34 29.62 -6.74
N LYS A 29 -2.32 30.09 -6.01
CA LYS A 29 -1.22 30.91 -6.57
C LYS A 29 -0.46 30.24 -7.72
N LEU A 30 -0.39 28.91 -7.72
CA LEU A 30 0.33 28.13 -8.73
C LEU A 30 -0.55 27.74 -9.93
N LYS A 31 -1.82 28.18 -9.95
CA LYS A 31 -2.78 27.93 -11.04
C LYS A 31 -2.86 26.45 -11.45
N CYS A 32 -2.94 25.56 -10.45
CA CYS A 32 -2.83 24.11 -10.69
C CYS A 32 -3.92 23.57 -11.62
N THR A 33 -5.14 24.12 -11.52
CA THR A 33 -6.30 23.74 -12.35
C THR A 33 -6.16 24.17 -13.81
N GLU A 34 -5.38 25.21 -14.10
CA GLU A 34 -5.08 25.62 -15.48
C GLU A 34 -4.03 24.71 -16.11
N LYS A 35 -3.10 24.17 -15.31
CA LYS A 35 -2.00 23.32 -15.78
C LYS A 35 -2.40 21.85 -15.92
N ILE A 36 -3.23 21.37 -15.00
CA ILE A 36 -3.67 19.99 -14.91
C ILE A 36 -5.19 19.97 -14.92
N ASP A 37 -5.74 19.49 -16.03
CA ASP A 37 -7.17 19.34 -16.25
C ASP A 37 -7.76 18.16 -15.46
N GLU A 38 -9.07 18.21 -15.24
CA GLU A 38 -9.79 17.22 -14.42
C GLU A 38 -9.69 15.79 -14.97
N ASN A 39 -9.67 15.62 -16.29
CA ASN A 39 -9.55 14.31 -16.92
C ASN A 39 -8.16 13.71 -16.65
N TYR A 40 -7.12 14.52 -16.78
CA TYR A 40 -5.76 14.10 -16.41
C TYR A 40 -5.66 13.75 -14.93
N ARG A 41 -6.29 14.51 -14.03
CA ARG A 41 -6.33 14.18 -12.58
C ARG A 41 -6.95 12.80 -12.34
N LYS A 42 -8.09 12.50 -12.97
CA LYS A 42 -8.74 11.18 -12.87
C LYS A 42 -7.83 10.06 -13.38
N LYS A 43 -7.16 10.29 -14.52
CA LYS A 43 -6.21 9.33 -15.11
C LYS A 43 -5.08 9.00 -14.13
N ILE A 44 -4.37 10.01 -13.62
CA ILE A 44 -3.23 9.78 -12.71
C ILE A 44 -3.67 9.24 -11.36
N PHE A 45 -4.87 9.60 -10.87
CA PHE A 45 -5.45 9.03 -9.66
C PHE A 45 -5.66 7.52 -9.82
N ALA A 46 -6.30 7.10 -10.92
CA ALA A 46 -6.52 5.69 -11.22
C ALA A 46 -5.19 4.94 -11.35
N MET A 47 -4.22 5.50 -12.09
CA MET A 47 -2.89 4.90 -12.24
C MET A 47 -2.18 4.71 -10.89
N PHE A 48 -2.21 5.72 -10.02
CA PHE A 48 -1.56 5.67 -8.71
C PHE A 48 -2.14 4.57 -7.80
N TRP A 49 -3.46 4.45 -7.75
CA TRP A 49 -4.11 3.43 -6.93
C TRP A 49 -4.05 2.03 -7.56
N ALA A 50 -4.00 1.93 -8.89
CA ALA A 50 -3.75 0.67 -9.60
C ALA A 50 -2.38 0.05 -9.28
N ILE A 51 -1.40 0.83 -8.80
CA ILE A 51 -0.09 0.30 -8.37
C ILE A 51 -0.26 -0.84 -7.34
N GLY A 52 -1.20 -0.71 -6.39
CA GLY A 52 -1.50 -1.75 -5.39
C GLY A 52 -0.36 -2.13 -4.43
N ASP A 53 0.85 -1.60 -4.63
CA ASP A 53 2.03 -1.82 -3.83
C ASP A 53 2.45 -0.56 -3.06
N LEU A 54 2.60 -0.71 -1.75
CA LEU A 54 2.88 0.41 -0.85
C LEU A 54 4.29 0.97 -1.02
N GLN A 55 5.25 0.15 -1.45
CA GLN A 55 6.62 0.59 -1.67
C GLN A 55 6.69 1.45 -2.93
N ARG A 56 6.15 0.95 -4.05
CA ARG A 56 6.06 1.68 -5.32
C ARG A 56 5.25 2.97 -5.20
N GLN A 57 4.16 2.98 -4.43
CA GLN A 57 3.42 4.21 -4.14
C GLN A 57 4.26 5.24 -3.39
N ARG A 58 5.13 4.81 -2.47
CA ARG A 58 6.03 5.72 -1.76
C ARG A 58 7.14 6.24 -2.66
N GLU A 59 7.68 5.40 -3.53
CA GLU A 59 8.64 5.81 -4.57
C GLU A 59 8.01 6.89 -5.46
N PHE A 60 6.77 6.68 -5.93
CA PHE A 60 6.03 7.69 -6.68
C PHE A 60 5.90 9.02 -5.91
N ILE A 61 5.50 8.99 -4.64
CA ILE A 61 5.37 10.19 -3.80
C ILE A 61 6.72 10.90 -3.65
N LYS A 62 7.79 10.12 -3.43
CA LYS A 62 9.15 10.63 -3.30
C LYS A 62 9.59 11.31 -4.60
N ASP A 63 9.41 10.67 -5.75
CA ASP A 63 9.86 11.19 -7.05
C ASP A 63 9.05 12.41 -7.50
N SER A 64 7.82 12.51 -7.02
CA SER A 64 6.91 13.65 -7.21
C SER A 64 7.15 14.80 -6.24
N THR A 65 8.06 14.66 -5.27
CA THR A 65 8.32 15.69 -4.25
C THR A 65 9.80 16.01 -4.15
N GLN A 66 10.14 17.29 -4.12
CA GLN A 66 11.52 17.76 -3.98
C GLN A 66 11.67 18.65 -2.75
N ALA A 67 12.84 18.60 -2.11
CA ALA A 67 13.17 19.54 -1.05
C ALA A 67 13.35 20.93 -1.68
N ASP A 68 12.52 21.86 -1.26
CA ASP A 68 12.61 23.27 -1.62
C ASP A 68 13.54 23.96 -0.61
N VAL A 69 14.79 24.12 -1.01
CA VAL A 69 15.82 24.81 -0.22
C VAL A 69 15.72 26.30 -0.55
N PRO A 70 15.31 27.15 0.42
CA PRO A 70 15.19 28.57 0.15
C PRO A 70 16.56 29.17 -0.17
N LYS A 71 16.64 29.97 -1.25
CA LYS A 71 17.86 30.67 -1.69
C LYS A 71 18.50 31.51 -0.57
N TYR A 72 17.69 32.03 0.35
CA TYR A 72 18.14 32.78 1.53
C TYR A 72 17.46 32.23 2.78
N GLN A 73 18.24 31.73 3.72
CA GLN A 73 17.77 31.34 5.04
C GLN A 73 18.25 32.37 6.07
N ARG A 74 17.33 33.12 6.68
CA ARG A 74 17.67 33.96 7.84
C ARG A 74 17.99 33.04 9.02
N SER A 75 19.27 32.89 9.35
CA SER A 75 19.73 32.23 10.57
C SER A 75 19.39 33.12 11.77
N THR A 76 18.28 32.81 12.45
CA THR A 76 18.09 33.37 13.80
C THR A 76 18.85 32.51 14.80
N VAL A 77 19.82 33.12 15.49
CA VAL A 77 20.75 32.51 16.46
C VAL A 77 20.03 31.72 17.58
N ASN A 78 18.73 31.94 17.79
CA ASN A 78 17.91 31.35 18.85
C ASN A 78 16.79 30.40 18.38
N ARG A 79 16.96 29.66 17.27
CA ARG A 79 15.98 28.61 16.90
C ARG A 79 16.26 27.30 17.65
N LYS A 80 15.48 27.02 18.70
CA LYS A 80 15.46 25.72 19.42
C LYS A 80 15.13 24.49 18.54
N ARG A 81 14.55 24.69 17.35
CA ARG A 81 14.28 23.63 16.37
C ARG A 81 14.60 24.13 14.97
N GLU A 82 15.44 23.39 14.27
CA GLU A 82 15.60 23.50 12.82
C GLU A 82 14.24 23.19 12.17
N ARG A 83 13.65 24.21 11.52
CA ARG A 83 12.48 23.97 10.67
C ARG A 83 13.00 23.25 9.43
N GLY A 84 12.46 22.06 9.14
CA GLY A 84 12.79 21.34 7.92
C GLY A 84 12.53 22.20 6.68
N SER A 85 13.24 21.91 5.59
CA SER A 85 13.04 22.56 4.30
C SER A 85 11.59 22.45 3.83
N ASN A 86 11.17 23.44 3.04
CA ASN A 86 9.88 23.36 2.37
C ASN A 86 9.91 22.19 1.36
N GLN A 87 8.73 21.75 0.93
CA GLN A 87 8.63 20.68 -0.06
C GLN A 87 7.87 21.21 -1.27
N ALA A 88 8.50 21.10 -2.44
CA ALA A 88 7.86 21.34 -3.73
C ALA A 88 7.21 20.04 -4.21
N TYR A 89 5.97 20.13 -4.70
CA TYR A 89 5.23 19.00 -5.25
C TYR A 89 5.09 19.17 -6.75
N SER A 90 5.19 18.06 -7.49
CA SER A 90 5.12 18.04 -8.94
C SER A 90 4.27 16.87 -9.43
N ILE A 91 3.66 17.03 -10.60
CA ILE A 91 2.96 15.98 -11.32
C ILE A 91 3.59 15.88 -12.70
N THR A 92 4.01 14.69 -13.10
CA THR A 92 4.53 14.45 -14.45
C THR A 92 3.36 14.44 -15.44
N LYS A 93 3.45 15.26 -16.50
CA LYS A 93 2.52 15.28 -17.65
C LYS A 93 3.37 15.39 -18.91
N ASP A 94 3.16 14.48 -19.85
CA ASP A 94 3.88 14.43 -21.14
C ASP A 94 5.42 14.44 -21.01
N GLY A 95 5.94 13.78 -19.96
CA GLY A 95 7.37 13.73 -19.66
C GLY A 95 7.90 14.92 -18.84
N GLU A 96 7.11 15.98 -18.67
CA GLU A 96 7.51 17.18 -17.93
C GLU A 96 6.95 17.19 -16.50
N LYS A 97 7.77 17.63 -15.54
CA LYS A 97 7.33 17.79 -14.14
C LYS A 97 6.68 19.16 -13.94
N ILE A 98 5.37 19.17 -13.84
CA ILE A 98 4.58 20.38 -13.58
C ILE A 98 4.48 20.62 -12.08
N GLN A 99 4.99 21.77 -11.61
CA GLN A 99 4.88 22.14 -10.19
C GLN A 99 3.43 22.45 -9.80
N VAL A 100 2.98 21.85 -8.70
CA VAL A 100 1.65 22.03 -8.11
C VAL A 100 1.73 22.36 -6.62
N CYS A 101 0.66 22.93 -6.07
CA CYS A 101 0.61 23.16 -4.63
C CYS A 101 0.36 21.86 -3.87
N LYS A 102 0.78 21.82 -2.60
CA LYS A 102 0.58 20.66 -1.71
C LYS A 102 -0.87 20.19 -1.64
N GLN A 103 -1.81 21.13 -1.55
CA GLN A 103 -3.23 20.82 -1.44
C GLN A 103 -3.76 20.12 -2.69
N PHE A 104 -3.36 20.60 -3.87
CA PHE A 104 -3.75 19.99 -5.14
C PHE A 104 -3.21 18.57 -5.27
N PHE A 105 -1.95 18.35 -4.90
CA PHE A 105 -1.32 17.04 -4.91
C PHE A 105 -2.05 16.06 -3.97
N LYS A 106 -2.27 16.47 -2.71
CA LYS A 106 -3.00 15.66 -1.74
C LYS A 106 -4.42 15.34 -2.18
N ASN A 107 -5.15 16.32 -2.70
CA ASN A 107 -6.54 16.13 -3.13
C ASN A 107 -6.63 15.24 -4.35
N THR A 108 -5.69 15.37 -5.29
CA THR A 108 -5.65 14.57 -6.51
C THR A 108 -5.39 13.10 -6.22
N PHE A 109 -4.54 12.76 -5.25
CA PHE A 109 -4.22 11.36 -4.91
C PHE A 109 -4.94 10.83 -3.66
N ASP A 110 -5.81 11.62 -3.03
CA ASP A 110 -6.40 11.34 -1.70
C ASP A 110 -5.37 10.92 -0.63
N LEU A 111 -4.29 11.71 -0.53
CA LEU A 111 -3.19 11.46 0.39
C LEU A 111 -3.28 12.31 1.66
N SER A 112 -3.08 11.67 2.80
CA SER A 112 -2.88 12.35 4.09
C SER A 112 -1.46 12.89 4.23
N ASP A 113 -1.28 13.95 5.03
CA ASP A 113 0.07 14.45 5.37
C ASP A 113 0.95 13.37 6.01
N ARG A 114 0.33 12.43 6.73
CA ARG A 114 1.04 11.30 7.33
C ARG A 114 1.66 10.41 6.28
N ALA A 115 0.99 10.16 5.15
CA ALA A 115 1.53 9.34 4.06
C ALA A 115 2.81 9.97 3.52
N ILE A 116 2.75 11.25 3.15
CA ILE A 116 3.89 12.04 2.64
C ILE A 116 5.04 12.06 3.65
N ARG A 117 4.77 12.43 4.91
CA ARG A 117 5.80 12.46 5.97
C ARG A 117 6.44 11.09 6.21
N THR A 118 5.67 10.02 6.10
CA THR A 118 6.19 8.66 6.29
C THR A 118 7.15 8.28 5.16
N THR A 119 6.83 8.64 3.92
CA THR A 119 7.73 8.45 2.77
C THR A 119 9.09 9.11 3.04
N PHE A 120 9.10 10.37 3.47
CA PHE A 120 10.33 11.08 3.82
C PHE A 120 11.08 10.49 5.01
N LYS A 121 10.36 10.10 6.07
CA LYS A 121 10.99 9.44 7.23
C LYS A 121 11.66 8.13 6.85
N LYS A 122 11.13 7.42 5.84
CA LYS A 122 11.66 6.17 5.32
C LYS A 122 12.74 6.36 4.24
N THR A 123 12.95 7.58 3.78
CA THR A 123 14.00 7.91 2.80
C THR A 123 15.25 8.29 3.55
N ASP A 124 16.37 7.65 3.25
CA ASP A 124 17.66 8.04 3.78
C ASP A 124 18.04 9.43 3.22
N LYS A 125 18.37 10.36 4.11
CA LYS A 125 18.70 11.75 3.75
C LYS A 125 20.02 11.85 2.99
N ARG A 126 20.95 10.92 3.18
CA ARG A 126 22.28 10.95 2.54
C ARG A 126 22.23 10.33 1.15
N THR A 127 21.66 9.14 1.05
CA THR A 127 21.62 8.38 -0.22
C THR A 127 20.39 8.67 -1.06
N GLY A 128 19.34 9.27 -0.47
CA GLY A 128 18.04 9.43 -1.12
C GLY A 128 17.30 8.11 -1.34
N VAL A 129 17.82 6.98 -0.84
CA VAL A 129 17.23 5.66 -1.06
C VAL A 129 16.05 5.45 -0.13
N LEU A 130 14.94 4.93 -0.67
CA LEU A 130 13.77 4.56 0.12
C LEU A 130 14.02 3.20 0.79
N SER A 131 13.82 3.13 2.11
CA SER A 131 13.89 1.84 2.83
C SER A 131 12.81 0.88 2.35
N LEU A 132 13.19 -0.40 2.20
CA LEU A 132 12.31 -1.49 1.81
C LEU A 132 11.09 -1.61 2.74
N GLU A 133 9.96 -2.07 2.19
CA GLU A 133 8.78 -2.32 3.03
C GLU A 133 8.88 -3.68 3.74
N MET A 134 8.95 -3.61 5.08
CA MET A 134 9.16 -4.73 5.99
C MET A 134 7.90 -5.11 6.78
N ARG A 135 6.73 -4.57 6.42
CA ARG A 135 5.46 -4.99 7.06
C ARG A 135 5.25 -6.50 6.88
N GLY A 136 5.04 -7.22 7.98
CA GLY A 136 4.95 -8.68 7.99
C GLY A 136 6.31 -9.40 7.95
N LYS A 137 7.39 -8.72 7.56
CA LYS A 137 8.75 -9.27 7.38
C LYS A 137 9.69 -8.90 8.52
N HIS A 138 9.19 -9.00 9.74
CA HIS A 138 9.91 -8.65 10.97
C HIS A 138 11.00 -9.64 11.40
N GLY A 139 11.12 -10.82 10.77
CA GLY A 139 12.18 -11.79 11.05
C GLY A 139 12.15 -12.44 12.44
N LYS A 140 11.22 -12.02 13.32
CA LYS A 140 11.04 -12.55 14.68
C LYS A 140 10.06 -13.72 14.75
N GLY A 141 9.62 -14.24 13.61
CA GLY A 141 8.82 -15.46 13.56
C GLY A 141 9.67 -16.64 14.01
N ARG A 142 9.11 -17.49 14.87
CA ARG A 142 9.73 -18.79 15.16
C ARG A 142 9.67 -19.62 13.88
N ASN A 143 10.83 -19.92 13.29
CA ASN A 143 10.90 -20.89 12.21
C ASN A 143 10.83 -22.28 12.84
N LEU A 144 9.86 -23.09 12.43
CA LEU A 144 9.82 -24.50 12.82
C LEU A 144 10.94 -25.24 12.09
N ASN A 145 11.55 -26.23 12.75
CA ASN A 145 12.47 -27.13 12.09
C ASN A 145 11.74 -27.84 10.94
N GLU A 146 12.40 -27.98 9.80
CA GLU A 146 11.86 -28.62 8.60
C GLU A 146 11.41 -30.07 8.88
N GLU A 147 12.10 -30.77 9.79
CA GLU A 147 11.72 -32.10 10.24
C GLU A 147 10.38 -32.13 10.98
N LEU A 148 10.11 -31.13 11.84
CA LEU A 148 8.84 -31.00 12.55
C LEU A 148 7.69 -30.65 11.60
N VAL A 149 7.97 -29.88 10.55
CA VAL A 149 6.97 -29.59 9.50
C VAL A 149 6.63 -30.87 8.74
N LYS A 150 7.64 -31.66 8.35
CA LYS A 150 7.45 -32.95 7.67
C LYS A 150 6.68 -33.95 8.55
N SER A 151 7.02 -34.06 9.83
CA SER A 151 6.32 -34.97 10.74
C SER A 151 4.85 -34.58 10.95
N ALA A 152 4.56 -33.27 11.04
CA ALA A 152 3.19 -32.77 11.09
C ALA A 152 2.41 -33.07 9.80
N MET A 153 3.02 -32.90 8.62
CA MET A 153 2.39 -33.25 7.34
C MET A 153 2.04 -34.73 7.25
N VAL A 154 2.99 -35.63 7.58
CA VAL A 154 2.75 -37.08 7.62
C VAL A 154 1.64 -37.43 8.60
N HIS A 155 1.56 -36.76 9.74
CA HIS A 155 0.48 -36.97 10.70
C HIS A 155 -0.89 -36.52 10.15
N ILE A 156 -0.96 -35.35 9.50
CA ILE A 156 -2.19 -34.84 8.86
C ILE A 156 -2.68 -35.80 7.78
N GLU A 157 -1.78 -36.39 7.00
CA GLU A 157 -2.12 -37.36 5.95
C GLU A 157 -2.67 -38.69 6.48
N LYS A 158 -2.32 -39.08 7.72
CA LYS A 158 -2.90 -40.25 8.37
C LYS A 158 -4.35 -40.05 8.81
N ILE A 159 -4.81 -38.80 8.93
CA ILE A 159 -6.19 -38.50 9.29
C ILE A 159 -7.04 -38.67 8.02
N PRO A 160 -7.99 -39.64 7.98
CA PRO A 160 -8.81 -39.85 6.80
C PRO A 160 -9.63 -38.59 6.50
N ARG A 161 -9.63 -38.17 5.23
CA ARG A 161 -10.42 -37.02 4.79
C ARG A 161 -11.88 -37.44 4.72
N ILE A 162 -12.65 -37.11 5.75
CA ILE A 162 -14.08 -37.36 5.76
C ILE A 162 -14.76 -36.27 4.93
N LEU A 163 -15.63 -36.70 4.03
CA LEU A 163 -16.49 -35.82 3.26
C LEU A 163 -17.44 -35.10 4.23
N SER A 164 -17.38 -33.78 4.31
CA SER A 164 -18.32 -33.07 5.17
C SER A 164 -19.72 -33.17 4.56
N HIS A 165 -20.71 -33.49 5.41
CA HIS A 165 -22.13 -33.60 5.04
C HIS A 165 -22.69 -32.31 4.39
N TYR A 166 -21.99 -31.18 4.54
CA TYR A 166 -22.38 -29.87 4.04
C TYR A 166 -21.84 -29.54 2.64
N VAL A 167 -21.09 -30.44 1.99
CA VAL A 167 -20.53 -30.20 0.65
C VAL A 167 -21.29 -31.05 -0.37
N ASP A 168 -22.08 -30.37 -1.20
CA ASP A 168 -22.95 -30.96 -2.22
C ASP A 168 -22.16 -31.85 -3.20
N LEU A 169 -22.62 -33.10 -3.34
CA LEU A 169 -21.99 -34.19 -4.11
C LEU A 169 -21.89 -33.93 -5.64
N ARG A 170 -22.35 -32.77 -6.14
CA ARG A 170 -22.26 -32.42 -7.58
C ARG A 170 -20.86 -31.99 -8.03
N VAL A 171 -19.97 -31.65 -7.10
CA VAL A 171 -18.60 -31.17 -7.42
C VAL A 171 -17.56 -32.29 -7.39
N LEU A 172 -17.90 -33.49 -6.92
CA LEU A 172 -16.96 -34.58 -6.64
C LEU A 172 -16.81 -35.61 -7.76
N GLY A 173 -17.18 -35.27 -9.00
CA GLY A 173 -16.99 -36.16 -10.16
C GLY A 173 -15.53 -36.44 -10.54
N SER A 174 -14.55 -35.81 -9.87
CA SER A 174 -13.12 -35.93 -10.21
C SER A 174 -12.20 -36.30 -9.04
N MET A 175 -12.72 -36.75 -7.88
CA MET A 175 -11.91 -37.04 -6.69
C MET A 175 -12.21 -38.40 -6.02
N VAL A 176 -12.73 -39.39 -6.76
CA VAL A 176 -13.15 -40.70 -6.21
C VAL A 176 -12.16 -41.83 -6.54
N GLU A 177 -10.84 -41.60 -6.47
CA GLU A 177 -9.86 -42.68 -6.70
C GLU A 177 -9.12 -43.17 -5.46
N ASN A 178 -9.35 -42.63 -4.26
CA ASN A 178 -8.65 -43.12 -3.06
C ASN A 178 -9.54 -43.13 -1.81
N LEU A 179 -10.68 -43.83 -1.87
CA LEU A 179 -11.41 -44.24 -0.67
C LEU A 179 -11.04 -45.70 -0.38
N SER A 180 -10.34 -45.91 0.75
CA SER A 180 -9.98 -47.23 1.26
C SER A 180 -11.26 -48.05 1.53
N PRO A 181 -11.39 -49.28 0.99
CA PRO A 181 -12.46 -50.19 1.36
C PRO A 181 -12.00 -50.95 2.60
N ASN A 182 -12.52 -50.63 3.78
CA ASN A 182 -12.66 -51.58 4.89
C ASN A 182 -13.38 -50.91 6.06
N PHE A 183 -14.70 -50.95 6.02
CA PHE A 183 -15.55 -50.88 7.21
C PHE A 183 -16.78 -51.76 6.95
N THR A 184 -16.59 -53.07 6.99
CA THR A 184 -17.71 -54.01 7.13
C THR A 184 -17.72 -54.52 8.57
N GLU A 185 -18.71 -54.00 9.29
CA GLU A 185 -19.51 -54.60 10.36
C GLU A 185 -19.05 -55.94 10.96
N THR A 186 -18.96 -55.98 12.28
CA THR A 186 -19.40 -57.16 13.06
C THR A 186 -20.12 -56.67 14.32
N ILE A 187 -21.36 -57.14 14.45
CA ILE A 187 -22.10 -57.32 15.72
C ILE A 187 -21.35 -58.36 16.56
#